data_AF-A0A159X5A9-F1
#
_entry.id   AF-A0A159X5A9-F1
#
_cell.length_a   1.000
_cell.length_b   1.000
_cell.length_c   1.000
_cell.angle_alpha   90.00
_cell.angle_beta   90.00
_cell.angle_gamma   90.00
#
_symmetry.space_group_name_H-M   'P 1'
#
loop_
_entity.id
_entity.type
_entity.pdbx_description
1 polymer ?
#
loop_
_entity_poly.entity_id
_entity_poly.type
_entity_poly.pdbx_seq_one_letter_code
_entity_poly.pdbx_strand_id
1 'polypeptide(L)'
;GLHCSNLEHDLGDFVLKRRDGIINYQLAVVVDDYLQGITHVVRGADLLDNTERQIWLGQLLGSPKLSYMHLPLAMNDQGQKLSKQNLAHALDLTKAPELLQQAIQALGQPNVDLDRPEVMLKQAVAQWNVDLIPHGQQLCGTYL
;
A
#
# COMPACT_ATOMS: atom_id res chain seq x y z
N GLY A 1 3.65 8.21 10.56
CA GLY A 1 3.14 8.54 11.91
C GLY A 1 3.14 7.30 12.79
N LEU A 2 2.84 7.45 14.09
CA LEU A 2 2.68 6.34 15.02
C LEU A 2 1.22 5.83 14.96
N HIS A 3 1.03 4.52 14.81
CA HIS A 3 -0.27 3.86 14.92
C HIS A 3 -0.14 2.76 15.99
N CYS A 4 -1.08 2.71 16.92
CA CYS A 4 -1.05 1.77 18.04
C CYS A 4 -2.46 1.30 18.38
N SER A 5 -2.57 0.02 18.73
CA SER A 5 -3.79 -0.63 19.20
C SER A 5 -3.46 -1.65 20.30
N ASN A 6 -4.40 -1.81 21.23
CA ASN A 6 -4.41 -2.94 22.14
C ASN A 6 -5.20 -4.09 21.50
N LEU A 7 -4.48 -5.08 20.97
CA LEU A 7 -5.10 -6.18 20.22
C LEU A 7 -6.18 -6.93 21.01
N GLU A 8 -5.99 -7.12 22.31
CA GLU A 8 -6.96 -7.86 23.15
C GLU A 8 -8.30 -7.12 23.26
N HIS A 9 -8.26 -5.79 23.40
CA HIS A 9 -9.46 -4.97 23.58
C HIS A 9 -10.06 -4.44 22.28
N ASP A 10 -9.22 -4.07 21.32
CA ASP A 10 -9.65 -3.35 20.13
C ASP A 10 -10.01 -4.31 18.97
N LEU A 11 -9.40 -5.50 18.94
CA LEU A 11 -9.43 -6.39 17.77
C LEU A 11 -9.90 -7.81 18.10
N GLY A 12 -9.52 -8.34 19.27
CA GLY A 12 -9.83 -9.69 19.71
C GLY A 12 -9.21 -10.80 18.83
N ASP A 13 -9.71 -12.02 19.02
CA ASP A 13 -9.27 -13.18 18.23
C ASP A 13 -9.67 -13.03 16.77
N PHE A 14 -8.71 -13.34 15.87
CA PHE A 14 -8.94 -13.27 14.43
C PHE A 14 -8.65 -14.60 13.73
N VAL A 15 -9.42 -14.87 12.67
CA VAL A 15 -9.38 -16.15 11.95
C VAL A 15 -8.12 -16.25 11.11
N LEU A 16 -7.28 -17.26 11.36
CA LEU A 16 -6.10 -17.59 10.55
C LEU A 16 -6.40 -18.56 9.40
N LYS A 17 -7.34 -19.49 9.63
CA LYS A 17 -7.79 -20.47 8.65
C LYS A 17 -9.30 -20.65 8.80
N ARG A 18 -10.01 -20.54 7.68
CA ARG A 18 -11.45 -20.75 7.63
C ARG A 18 -11.79 -22.24 7.71
N ARG A 19 -13.03 -22.55 8.09
CA ARG A 19 -13.53 -23.94 8.20
C ARG A 19 -13.44 -24.72 6.88
N ASP A 20 -13.62 -24.03 5.75
CA ASP A 20 -13.51 -24.60 4.40
C ASP A 20 -12.07 -24.81 3.92
N GLY A 21 -11.08 -24.54 4.78
CA GLY A 21 -9.67 -24.80 4.51
C GLY A 21 -8.90 -23.61 3.96
N ILE A 22 -9.57 -22.51 3.60
CA ILE A 22 -8.92 -21.33 3.03
C ILE A 22 -8.08 -20.62 4.12
N ILE A 23 -6.80 -20.39 3.82
CA ILE A 23 -5.90 -19.61 4.68
C ILE A 23 -6.28 -18.13 4.58
N ASN A 24 -6.42 -17.48 5.73
CA ASN A 24 -6.73 -16.05 5.77
C ASN A 24 -5.49 -15.24 5.38
N TYR A 25 -5.71 -14.11 4.73
CA TYR A 25 -4.69 -13.12 4.39
C TYR A 25 -3.76 -12.80 5.57
N GLN A 26 -4.30 -12.70 6.80
CA GLN A 26 -3.48 -12.41 8.00
C GLN A 26 -2.34 -13.41 8.21
N LEU A 27 -2.61 -14.71 8.01
CA LEU A 27 -1.58 -15.75 8.14
C LEU A 27 -0.72 -15.85 6.89
N ALA A 28 -1.35 -15.86 5.71
CA ALA A 28 -0.66 -16.03 4.44
C ALA A 28 0.45 -14.98 4.26
N VAL A 29 0.11 -13.69 4.43
CA VAL A 29 1.08 -12.61 4.19
C VAL A 29 2.27 -12.64 5.15
N VAL A 30 2.04 -12.94 6.43
CA VAL A 30 3.11 -12.99 7.43
C VAL A 30 4.09 -14.13 7.14
N VAL A 31 3.56 -15.29 6.75
CA VAL A 31 4.39 -16.45 6.41
C VAL A 31 5.15 -16.20 5.11
N ASP A 32 4.48 -15.71 4.08
CA ASP A 32 5.10 -15.45 2.78
C ASP A 32 6.18 -14.36 2.88
N ASP A 33 5.91 -13.23 3.54
CA ASP A 33 6.89 -12.16 3.77
C ASP A 33 8.13 -12.67 4.52
N TYR A 34 7.92 -13.53 5.53
CA TYR A 34 9.02 -14.14 6.28
C TYR A 34 9.86 -15.08 5.41
N LEU A 35 9.22 -16.00 4.68
CA LEU A 35 9.90 -16.98 3.84
C LEU A 35 10.62 -16.32 2.65
N GLN A 36 10.10 -15.21 2.15
CA GLN A 36 10.73 -14.43 1.07
C GLN A 36 11.80 -13.45 1.58
N GLY A 37 12.00 -13.32 2.89
CA GLY A 37 12.99 -12.42 3.46
C GLY A 37 12.68 -10.94 3.23
N ILE A 38 11.39 -10.58 3.19
CA ILE A 38 10.96 -9.18 3.07
C ILE A 38 11.47 -8.39 4.27
N THR A 39 11.86 -7.13 4.05
CA THR A 39 12.33 -6.22 5.11
C THR A 39 11.49 -4.95 5.21
N HIS A 40 10.89 -4.53 4.09
CA HIS A 40 10.09 -3.32 3.97
C HIS A 40 8.80 -3.64 3.23
N VAL A 41 7.66 -3.35 3.87
CA VAL A 41 6.33 -3.51 3.28
C VAL A 41 5.80 -2.13 2.92
N VAL A 42 5.65 -1.88 1.62
CA VAL A 42 5.08 -0.63 1.08
C VAL A 42 3.74 -0.96 0.43
N ARG A 43 2.64 -0.43 0.97
CA ARG A 43 1.27 -0.75 0.53
C ARG A 43 0.29 0.40 0.80
N GLY A 44 -0.97 0.29 0.37
CA GLY A 44 -1.99 1.32 0.59
C GLY A 44 -2.44 1.44 2.06
N ALA A 45 -2.86 2.65 2.46
CA ALA A 45 -3.33 2.95 3.82
C ALA A 45 -4.61 2.22 4.24
N ASP A 46 -5.34 1.61 3.30
CA ASP A 46 -6.46 0.72 3.58
C ASP A 46 -6.08 -0.56 4.33
N LEU A 47 -4.78 -0.90 4.37
CA LEU A 47 -4.27 -2.07 5.08
C LEU A 47 -3.63 -1.71 6.43
N LEU A 48 -3.75 -0.46 6.89
CA LEU A 48 -3.12 0.01 8.11
C LEU A 48 -3.55 -0.83 9.34
N ASP A 49 -4.86 -1.02 9.53
CA ASP A 49 -5.43 -1.78 10.66
C ASP A 49 -5.03 -3.26 10.67
N ASN A 50 -4.68 -3.82 9.50
CA ASN A 50 -4.19 -5.20 9.40
C ASN A 50 -2.76 -5.33 9.92
N THR A 51 -1.99 -4.26 9.87
CA THR A 51 -0.55 -4.25 10.20
C THR A 51 -0.30 -4.69 11.63
N GLU A 52 -1.13 -4.27 12.58
CA GLU A 52 -0.94 -4.57 14.00
C GLU A 52 -1.11 -6.06 14.29
N ARG A 53 -2.13 -6.68 13.68
CA ARG A 53 -2.36 -8.14 13.75
C ARG A 53 -1.19 -8.91 13.14
N GLN A 54 -0.67 -8.42 12.01
CA GLN A 54 0.41 -9.06 11.27
C GLN A 54 1.75 -8.94 12.00
N ILE A 55 2.05 -7.78 12.60
CA ILE A 55 3.23 -7.60 13.44
C ILE A 55 3.18 -8.57 14.63
N TRP A 56 2.05 -8.65 15.33
CA TRP A 56 1.91 -9.54 16.48
C TRP A 56 2.01 -11.01 16.09
N LEU A 57 1.32 -11.42 15.00
CA LEU A 57 1.44 -12.79 14.50
C LEU A 57 2.87 -13.11 14.07
N GLY A 58 3.55 -12.17 13.41
CA GLY A 58 4.96 -12.30 13.03
C GLY A 58 5.87 -12.51 14.23
N GLN A 59 5.65 -11.77 15.33
CA GLN A 59 6.40 -11.95 16.58
C GLN A 59 6.19 -13.35 17.17
N LEU A 60 4.96 -13.86 17.19
CA LEU A 60 4.67 -15.22 17.67
C LEU A 60 5.34 -16.30 16.81
N LEU A 61 5.45 -16.06 15.51
CA LEU A 61 6.10 -16.98 14.56
C LEU A 61 7.62 -16.79 14.49
N GLY A 62 8.19 -15.86 15.26
CA GLY A 62 9.64 -15.58 15.29
C GLY A 62 10.15 -14.84 14.04
N SER A 63 9.28 -14.19 13.28
CA SER A 63 9.67 -13.39 12.11
C SER A 63 10.46 -12.14 12.53
N PRO A 64 11.50 -11.75 11.78
CA PRO A 64 12.19 -10.49 11.99
C PRO A 64 11.25 -9.29 11.91
N LYS A 65 11.60 -8.20 12.61
CA LYS A 65 10.83 -6.96 12.56
C LYS A 65 10.90 -6.34 11.15
N LEU A 66 9.74 -6.09 10.56
CA LEU A 66 9.59 -5.38 9.28
C LEU A 66 9.42 -3.87 9.48
N SER A 67 9.82 -3.11 8.46
CA SER A 67 9.49 -1.69 8.32
C SER A 67 8.27 -1.52 7.42
N TYR A 68 7.35 -0.63 7.78
CA TYR A 68 6.10 -0.43 7.05
C TYR A 68 5.96 1.01 6.54
N MET A 69 5.52 1.16 5.30
CA MET A 69 5.06 2.43 4.73
C MET A 69 3.68 2.25 4.12
N HIS A 70 2.74 3.10 4.54
CA HIS A 70 1.38 3.10 4.04
C HIS A 70 1.15 4.32 3.15
N LEU A 71 0.95 4.09 1.86
CA LEU A 71 0.69 5.12 0.86
C LEU A 71 -0.76 5.64 0.99
N PRO A 72 -1.00 6.95 0.90
CA PRO A 72 -2.34 7.50 0.91
C PRO A 72 -3.18 6.99 -0.28
N LEU A 73 -4.48 6.91 -0.09
CA LEU A 73 -5.42 6.38 -1.07
C LEU A 73 -5.82 7.45 -2.09
N ALA A 74 -5.84 7.08 -3.37
CA ALA A 74 -6.45 7.88 -4.42
C ALA A 74 -7.98 7.83 -4.31
N MET A 75 -8.62 9.00 -4.33
CA MET A 75 -10.07 9.15 -4.18
C MET A 75 -10.67 9.75 -5.46
N ASN A 76 -11.92 9.38 -5.78
CA ASN A 76 -12.69 10.01 -6.86
C ASN A 76 -13.33 11.34 -6.40
N ASP A 77 -14.06 12.00 -7.32
CA ASP A 77 -14.76 13.26 -7.08
C ASP A 77 -15.87 13.16 -6.03
N GLN A 78 -16.35 11.95 -5.77
CA GLN A 78 -17.33 11.63 -4.74
C GLN A 78 -16.69 11.28 -3.38
N GLY A 79 -15.37 11.41 -3.25
CA GLY A 79 -14.64 11.06 -2.03
C GLY A 79 -14.59 9.56 -1.75
N GLN A 80 -14.82 8.73 -2.76
CA GLN A 80 -14.74 7.27 -2.67
C GLN A 80 -13.36 6.80 -3.11
N LYS A 81 -12.83 5.78 -2.42
CA LYS A 81 -11.59 5.14 -2.81
C LYS A 81 -11.69 4.61 -4.24
N LEU A 82 -10.70 4.91 -5.09
CA LEU A 82 -10.56 4.20 -6.36
C LEU A 82 -10.28 2.72 -6.09
N SER A 83 -11.29 1.90 -6.35
CA SER A 83 -11.21 0.46 -6.15
C SER A 83 -12.05 -0.25 -7.21
N LYS A 84 -11.71 -1.51 -7.47
CA LYS A 84 -12.51 -2.37 -8.37
C LYS A 84 -13.97 -2.51 -7.91
N GLN A 85 -14.24 -2.36 -6.61
CA GLN A 85 -15.61 -2.38 -6.07
C GLN A 85 -16.39 -1.10 -6.38
N ASN A 86 -15.70 0.03 -6.53
CA ASN A 86 -16.30 1.34 -6.83
C ASN A 86 -16.25 1.66 -8.34
N LEU A 87 -16.18 0.64 -9.20
CA LEU A 87 -16.17 0.79 -10.67
C LEU A 87 -15.05 1.71 -11.19
N ALA A 88 -13.92 1.81 -10.48
CA ALA A 88 -12.76 2.53 -10.99
C ALA A 88 -12.39 1.96 -12.37
N HIS A 89 -12.19 2.84 -13.35
CA HIS A 89 -11.84 2.42 -14.69
C HIS A 89 -10.52 1.64 -14.65
N ALA A 90 -10.46 0.57 -15.45
CA ALA A 90 -9.19 -0.11 -15.67
C ALA A 90 -8.19 0.88 -16.28
N LEU A 91 -6.91 0.74 -15.94
CA LEU A 91 -5.86 1.55 -16.51
C LEU A 91 -5.83 1.38 -18.04
N ASP A 92 -5.97 2.50 -18.77
CA ASP A 92 -5.74 2.54 -20.21
C ASP A 92 -4.24 2.55 -20.47
N LEU A 93 -3.69 1.38 -20.81
CA LEU A 93 -2.25 1.21 -21.03
C LEU A 93 -1.73 2.01 -22.22
N THR A 94 -2.61 2.50 -23.12
CA THR A 94 -2.19 3.40 -24.21
C THR A 94 -1.77 4.78 -23.72
N LYS A 95 -2.19 5.15 -22.49
CA LYS A 95 -1.87 6.40 -21.80
C LYS A 95 -0.88 6.20 -20.65
N ALA A 96 -0.07 5.14 -20.72
CA ALA A 96 0.85 4.79 -19.65
C ALA A 96 1.81 5.93 -19.25
N PRO A 97 2.40 6.71 -20.18
CA PRO A 97 3.21 7.87 -19.82
C PRO A 97 2.44 8.90 -18.97
N GLU A 98 1.23 9.27 -19.38
CA GLU A 98 0.41 10.27 -18.69
C GLU A 98 -0.05 9.77 -17.32
N LEU A 99 -0.50 8.51 -17.24
CA LEU A 99 -0.88 7.87 -15.98
C LEU A 99 0.29 7.79 -15.00
N LEU A 100 1.49 7.49 -15.51
CA LEU A 100 2.70 7.46 -14.69
C LEU A 100 3.08 8.86 -14.20
N GLN A 101 3.00 9.87 -15.06
CA GLN A 101 3.23 11.26 -14.66
C GLN A 101 2.25 11.70 -13.56
N GLN A 102 0.97 11.37 -13.71
CA GLN A 102 -0.05 11.63 -12.69
C GLN A 102 0.27 10.93 -11.38
N ALA A 103 0.68 9.66 -11.41
CA ALA A 103 1.05 8.91 -10.21
C ALA A 103 2.29 9.50 -9.50
N ILE A 104 3.32 9.89 -10.26
CA ILE A 104 4.53 10.54 -9.73
C ILE A 104 4.17 11.86 -9.03
N GLN A 105 3.35 12.69 -9.67
CA GLN A 105 2.88 13.95 -9.11
C GLN A 105 2.01 13.73 -7.86
N ALA A 106 1.11 12.74 -7.90
CA ALA A 106 0.25 12.40 -6.78
C ALA A 106 1.04 11.97 -5.53
N LEU A 107 2.14 11.23 -5.75
CA LEU A 107 3.09 10.83 -4.71
C LEU A 107 4.04 11.96 -4.26
N GLY A 108 3.82 13.19 -4.73
CA GLY A 108 4.64 14.36 -4.37
C GLY A 108 6.07 14.32 -4.93
N GLN A 109 6.37 13.40 -5.84
CA GLN A 109 7.72 13.19 -6.35
C GLN A 109 8.12 14.29 -7.35
N PRO A 110 9.43 14.54 -7.55
CA PRO A 110 9.86 15.52 -8.54
C PRO A 110 9.37 15.14 -9.94
N ASN A 111 9.12 16.17 -10.77
CA ASN A 111 8.64 15.98 -12.13
C ASN A 111 9.64 15.16 -12.96
N VAL A 112 9.12 14.34 -13.87
CA VAL A 112 9.87 13.62 -14.89
C VAL A 112 9.43 14.10 -16.27
N ASP A 113 10.35 14.08 -17.23
CA ASP A 113 10.03 14.39 -18.62
C ASP A 113 9.08 13.32 -19.18
N LEU A 114 8.06 13.75 -19.92
CA LEU A 114 7.10 12.84 -20.54
C LEU A 114 7.79 12.07 -21.67
N ASP A 115 7.90 10.75 -21.50
CA ASP A 115 8.58 9.84 -22.43
C ASP A 115 7.99 8.42 -22.27
N ARG A 116 8.63 7.42 -22.84
CA ARG A 116 8.33 6.00 -22.61
C ARG A 116 8.41 5.70 -21.11
N PRO A 117 7.50 4.86 -20.56
CA PRO A 117 7.46 4.58 -19.12
C PRO A 117 8.80 4.13 -18.52
N GLU A 118 9.59 3.36 -19.26
CA GLU A 118 10.92 2.92 -18.83
C GLU A 118 11.91 4.06 -18.58
N VAL A 119 11.86 5.12 -19.41
CA VAL A 119 12.73 6.30 -19.28
C VAL A 119 12.25 7.15 -18.10
N MET A 120 10.94 7.36 -18.00
CA MET A 120 10.31 8.08 -16.91
C MET A 120 10.62 7.43 -15.55
N LEU A 121 10.49 6.10 -15.45
CA LEU A 121 10.79 5.36 -14.22
C LEU A 121 12.27 5.46 -13.82
N LYS A 122 13.20 5.47 -14.79
CA LYS A 122 14.63 5.69 -14.48
C LYS A 122 14.87 7.06 -13.85
N GLN A 123 14.24 8.10 -14.39
CA GLN A 123 14.31 9.45 -13.80
C GLN A 123 13.69 9.46 -12.40
N ALA A 124 12.47 8.93 -12.26
CA ALA A 124 11.75 8.87 -10.98
C ALA A 124 12.54 8.14 -9.89
N VAL A 125 13.18 7.02 -10.22
CA VAL A 125 14.05 6.28 -9.29
C VAL A 125 15.29 7.09 -8.91
N ALA A 126 15.93 7.77 -9.86
CA ALA A 126 17.13 8.56 -9.60
C ALA A 126 16.89 9.75 -8.67
N GLN A 127 15.67 10.28 -8.65
CA GLN A 127 15.27 11.44 -7.85
C GLN A 127 14.27 11.11 -6.73
N TRP A 128 14.04 9.82 -6.45
CA TRP A 128 13.06 9.38 -5.48
C TRP A 128 13.34 9.97 -4.09
N ASN A 129 12.31 10.52 -3.47
CA ASN A 129 12.39 11.02 -2.12
C ASN A 129 11.16 10.62 -1.32
N VAL A 130 11.37 9.74 -0.34
CA VAL A 130 10.31 9.21 0.53
C VAL A 130 9.68 10.29 1.41
N ASP A 131 10.44 11.34 1.76
CA ASP A 131 9.95 12.42 2.62
C ASP A 131 8.93 13.32 1.91
N LEU A 132 8.84 13.22 0.57
CA LEU A 132 7.84 13.95 -0.23
C LEU A 132 6.50 13.23 -0.33
N ILE A 133 6.41 11.98 0.14
CA ILE A 133 5.16 11.23 0.11
C ILE A 133 4.13 11.95 0.99
N PRO A 134 2.94 12.31 0.46
CA PRO A 134 1.94 13.03 1.24
C PRO A 134 1.59 12.31 2.53
N HIS A 135 1.56 13.05 3.63
CA HIS A 135 1.15 12.51 4.92
C HIS A 135 -0.38 12.56 5.05
N GLY A 136 -1.01 11.41 5.20
CA GLY A 136 -2.46 11.28 5.37
C GLY A 136 -2.94 9.90 4.93
N GLN A 137 -4.24 9.65 5.11
CA GLN A 137 -4.86 8.42 4.59
C GLN A 137 -5.27 8.54 3.12
N GLN A 138 -5.35 9.75 2.57
CA GLN A 138 -5.85 10.03 1.23
C GLN A 138 -4.94 11.04 0.52
N LEU A 139 -4.79 10.88 -0.79
CA LEU A 139 -4.07 11.82 -1.64
C LEU A 139 -4.92 13.08 -1.82
N CYS A 140 -4.28 14.24 -1.93
CA CYS A 140 -4.97 15.47 -2.29
C CYS A 140 -5.33 15.42 -3.77
N GLY A 141 -6.54 15.86 -4.12
CA GLY A 141 -7.04 15.89 -5.50
C GLY A 141 -8.00 14.74 -5.82
N THR A 142 -8.50 14.77 -7.06
CA THR A 142 -9.46 13.82 -7.59
C THR A 142 -8.79 12.98 -8.67
N TYR A 143 -8.97 11.67 -8.58
CA TYR A 143 -8.41 10.69 -9.49
C TYR A 143 -9.58 9.89 -10.11
N LEU A 144 -9.57 9.69 -11.44
CA LEU A 144 -10.63 9.02 -12.21
C LEU A 144 -10.08 7.92 -13.11
#